data_AF-A0A1H9MWC9-F1
#
_entry.id   AF-A0A1H9MWC9-F1
#
_cell.length_a   1.000
_cell.length_b   1.000
_cell.length_c   1.000
_cell.angle_alpha   90.00
_cell.angle_beta   90.00
_cell.angle_gamma   90.00
#
_symmetry.space_group_name_H-M   'P 1'
#
loop_
_entity.id
_entity.type
_entity.pdbx_description
1 polymer ?
#
loop_
_entity_poly.entity_id
_entity_poly.type
_entity_poly.pdbx_seq_one_letter_code
_entity_poly.pdbx_strand_id
1 'polypeptide(L)'
;MLNKNVIEEINSKVSEILQNSPAKDVEKNMRAVLSGVFSRLDLVTREEFDVQHEVLLRTREKLIQLETKVKELEQQLGLPETENQATTEPETERNADTDPAQTAST
;
A
#
# COMPACT_ATOMS: atom_id res chain seq x y z
N MET A 1 9.48 16.57 1.53
CA MET A 1 8.91 17.60 0.64
C MET A 1 9.24 17.17 -0.78
N LEU A 2 8.27 16.65 -1.53
CA LEU A 2 8.49 16.31 -2.93
C LEU A 2 8.76 17.62 -3.68
N ASN A 3 9.94 17.72 -4.31
CA ASN A 3 10.42 18.95 -4.93
C ASN A 3 9.48 19.35 -6.07
N LYS A 4 8.65 20.38 -5.84
CA LYS A 4 7.75 20.98 -6.85
C LYS A 4 8.47 21.29 -8.16
N ASN A 5 9.74 21.67 -8.05
CA ASN A 5 10.64 21.95 -9.18
C ASN A 5 10.80 20.75 -10.13
N VAL A 6 10.81 19.51 -9.63
CA VAL A 6 10.92 18.30 -10.47
C VAL A 6 9.63 18.04 -11.24
N ILE A 7 8.48 18.33 -10.63
CA ILE A 7 7.16 18.18 -11.27
C ILE A 7 6.98 19.25 -12.36
N GLU A 8 7.40 20.49 -12.10
CA GLU A 8 7.37 21.57 -13.11
C GLU A 8 8.31 21.31 -14.28
N GLU A 9 9.51 20.77 -14.03
CA GLU A 9 10.47 20.43 -15.08
C GLU A 9 10.00 19.26 -15.97
N ILE A 10 9.27 18.31 -15.39
CA ILE A 10 8.62 17.24 -16.16
C ILE A 10 7.49 17.82 -17.03
N ASN A 11 6.64 18.69 -16.47
CA ASN A 11 5.54 19.30 -17.21
C ASN A 11 6.03 20.13 -18.40
N SER A 12 7.11 20.92 -18.22
CA SER A 12 7.66 21.74 -19.29
C SER A 12 8.26 20.89 -20.42
N LYS A 13 9.06 19.88 -20.10
CA LYS A 13 9.67 18.97 -21.09
C LYS A 13 8.62 18.14 -21.84
N VAL A 14 7.56 17.69 -21.15
CA VAL A 14 6.45 16.97 -21.79
C VAL A 14 5.71 17.87 -22.79
N SER A 15 5.43 19.12 -22.41
CA SER A 15 4.78 20.09 -23.30
C SER A 15 5.63 20.42 -24.53
N GLU A 16 6.94 20.58 -24.36
CA GLU A 16 7.88 20.88 -25.45
C GLU A 16 8.01 19.72 -26.44
N ILE A 17 8.06 18.47 -25.95
CA ILE A 17 8.09 17.27 -26.80
C ILE A 17 6.78 17.11 -27.57
N LEU A 18 5.63 17.40 -26.94
CA LEU A 18 4.31 17.35 -27.58
C LEU A 18 4.13 18.39 -28.69
N GLN A 19 4.69 19.59 -28.54
CA GLN A 19 4.57 20.66 -29.54
C GLN A 19 5.53 20.48 -30.74
N ASN A 20 6.71 19.88 -30.51
CA ASN A 20 7.78 19.85 -31.50
C ASN A 20 8.03 18.48 -32.14
N SER A 21 7.35 17.41 -31.72
CA SER A 21 7.62 16.05 -32.22
C SER A 21 6.45 15.43 -32.99
N PRO A 22 6.72 14.63 -34.05
CA PRO A 22 5.70 13.81 -34.70
C PRO A 22 4.98 12.93 -33.68
N ALA A 23 3.66 12.75 -33.83
CA ALA A 23 2.84 11.98 -32.87
C ALA A 23 3.41 10.59 -32.52
N LYS A 24 4.10 9.94 -33.47
CA LYS A 24 4.78 8.65 -33.26
C LYS A 24 5.98 8.70 -32.32
N ASP A 25 6.76 9.80 -32.33
CA ASP A 25 7.92 9.93 -31.45
C ASP A 25 7.52 10.27 -30.01
N VAL A 26 6.43 11.04 -29.85
CA VAL A 26 5.80 11.27 -28.54
C VAL A 26 5.34 9.94 -27.95
N GLU A 27 4.61 9.12 -28.72
CA GLU A 27 4.13 7.81 -28.27
C GLU A 27 5.29 6.91 -27.82
N LYS A 28 6.37 6.85 -28.61
CA LYS A 28 7.57 6.06 -28.30
C LYS A 28 8.26 6.54 -27.01
N ASN A 29 8.43 7.85 -26.86
CA ASN A 29 9.07 8.44 -25.67
C ASN A 29 8.20 8.28 -24.42
N MET A 30 6.89 8.49 -24.51
CA MET A 30 5.96 8.22 -23.40
C MET A 30 5.99 6.76 -22.97
N ARG A 31 6.01 5.82 -23.91
CA ARG A 31 6.10 4.38 -23.60
C ARG A 31 7.41 4.03 -22.88
N ALA A 32 8.52 4.61 -23.30
CA ALA A 32 9.82 4.43 -22.64
C ALA A 32 9.84 5.01 -21.22
N VAL A 33 9.26 6.20 -21.03
CA VAL A 33 9.13 6.83 -19.70
C VAL A 33 8.23 6.02 -18.78
N LEU A 34 7.05 5.59 -19.25
CA LEU A 34 6.13 4.75 -18.48
C LEU A 34 6.78 3.42 -18.10
N SER A 35 7.46 2.77 -19.04
CA SER A 35 8.20 1.53 -18.77
C SER A 35 9.32 1.73 -17.76
N GLY A 36 10.04 2.86 -17.85
CA GLY A 36 11.08 3.24 -16.90
C GLY A 36 10.54 3.59 -15.52
N VAL A 37 9.34 4.19 -15.42
CA VAL A 37 8.66 4.47 -14.16
C VAL A 37 8.14 3.17 -13.53
N PHE A 38 7.50 2.29 -14.30
CA PHE A 38 7.08 0.98 -13.80
C PHE A 38 8.27 0.13 -13.33
N SER A 39 9.42 0.23 -13.98
CA SER A 39 10.65 -0.45 -13.54
C SER A 39 11.28 0.16 -12.28
N ARG A 40 10.92 1.40 -11.92
CA ARG A 40 11.41 2.11 -10.72
C ARG A 40 10.44 2.04 -9.54
N LEU A 41 9.19 1.64 -9.78
CA LEU A 41 8.27 1.29 -8.72
C LEU A 41 8.62 -0.14 -8.28
N ASP A 42 8.73 -0.39 -6.97
CA ASP A 42 8.84 -1.75 -6.42
C ASP A 42 7.50 -2.46 -6.63
N LEU A 43 7.22 -2.81 -7.89
CA LEU A 43 6.01 -3.49 -8.30
C LEU A 43 6.10 -4.93 -7.80
N VAL A 44 5.50 -5.15 -6.64
CA VAL A 44 5.21 -6.50 -6.17
C VAL A 44 4.11 -7.04 -7.04
N THR A 45 4.35 -8.18 -7.69
CA THR A 45 3.32 -8.85 -8.47
C THR A 45 2.15 -9.24 -7.57
N ARG A 46 0.95 -9.35 -8.13
CA ARG A 46 -0.22 -9.78 -7.34
C ARG A 46 0.01 -11.14 -6.67
N GLU A 47 0.74 -12.03 -7.35
CA GLU A 47 1.10 -13.36 -6.84
C GLU A 47 2.04 -13.26 -5.62
N GLU A 48 3.07 -12.41 -5.68
CA GLU A 48 3.97 -12.18 -4.54
C GLU A 48 3.26 -11.51 -3.37
N PHE A 49 2.30 -10.62 -3.64
CA PHE A 49 1.46 -10.03 -2.60
C PHE A 49 0.61 -11.10 -1.90
N ASP A 50 -0.02 -11.98 -2.67
CA ASP A 50 -0.85 -13.07 -2.13
C ASP A 50 -0.01 -14.04 -1.28
N VAL A 51 1.22 -14.35 -1.71
CA VAL A 51 2.18 -15.15 -0.93
C VAL A 51 2.56 -14.47 0.39
N GLN A 52 2.87 -13.17 0.37
CA GLN A 52 3.20 -12.42 1.58
C GLN A 52 2.01 -12.38 2.55
N HIS A 53 0.79 -12.21 2.03
CA HIS A 53 -0.43 -12.25 2.81
C HIS A 53 -0.61 -13.61 3.51
N GLU A 54 -0.39 -14.71 2.81
CA GLU A 54 -0.46 -16.05 3.39
C GLU A 54 0.61 -16.26 4.48
N VAL A 55 1.83 -15.79 4.27
CA VAL A 55 2.90 -15.84 5.28
C VAL A 55 2.49 -15.04 6.53
N LEU A 56 1.88 -13.88 6.36
CA LEU A 56 1.38 -13.07 7.48
C LEU A 56 0.27 -13.78 8.25
N LEU A 57 -0.68 -14.41 7.56
CA LEU A 57 -1.75 -15.20 8.20
C LEU A 57 -1.16 -16.33 9.05
N ARG A 58 -0.27 -17.15 8.47
CA ARG A 58 0.41 -18.24 9.19
C ARG A 58 1.24 -17.74 10.37
N THR A 59 1.83 -16.55 10.26
CA THR A 59 2.61 -15.95 11.36
C THR A 59 1.69 -15.52 12.49
N ARG A 60 0.53 -14.91 12.20
CA ARG A 60 -0.48 -14.57 13.21
C ARG A 60 -1.01 -15.80 13.94
N GLU A 61 -1.30 -16.87 13.22
CA GLU A 61 -1.73 -18.14 13.83
C GLU A 61 -0.68 -18.70 14.80
N LYS A 62 0.59 -18.72 14.39
CA LYS A 62 1.71 -19.17 15.25
C LYS A 62 1.91 -18.25 16.45
N LEU A 63 1.71 -16.94 16.27
CA LEU A 63 1.82 -15.94 17.33
C LEU A 63 0.75 -16.22 18.41
N ILE A 64 -0.50 -16.40 18.02
CA ILE A 64 -1.60 -16.74 18.95
C ILE A 64 -1.32 -18.05 19.71
N GLN A 65 -0.79 -19.08 19.01
CA GLN A 65 -0.42 -20.34 19.65
C GLN A 65 0.70 -20.17 20.68
N LEU A 66 1.69 -19.34 20.39
CA LEU A 66 2.79 -19.04 21.31
C LEU A 66 2.30 -18.22 22.50
N GLU A 67 1.48 -17.19 22.28
CA GLU A 67 0.86 -16.40 23.36
C GLU A 67 0.05 -17.30 24.30
N THR A 68 -0.73 -18.23 23.74
CA THR A 68 -1.51 -19.20 24.54
C THR A 68 -0.58 -20.05 25.40
N LYS A 69 0.49 -20.61 24.82
CA LYS A 69 1.47 -21.42 25.56
C LYS A 69 2.19 -20.63 26.64
N VAL A 70 2.56 -19.38 26.36
CA VAL A 70 3.18 -18.49 27.34
C VAL A 70 2.21 -18.23 28.49
N LYS A 71 0.94 -17.93 28.18
CA LYS A 71 -0.10 -17.71 29.20
C LYS A 71 -0.29 -18.95 30.09
N GLU A 72 -0.34 -20.14 29.51
CA GLU A 72 -0.43 -21.39 30.26
C GLU A 72 0.78 -21.58 31.20
N LEU A 73 1.99 -21.29 30.72
CA LEU A 73 3.21 -21.38 31.52
C LEU A 73 3.27 -20.33 32.65
N GLU A 74 2.86 -19.09 32.36
CA GLU A 74 2.76 -18.01 33.35
C GLU A 74 1.78 -18.37 34.48
N GLN A 75 0.63 -18.95 34.12
CA GLN A 75 -0.36 -19.46 35.09
C GLN A 75 0.21 -20.61 35.94
N GLN A 76 0.94 -21.55 35.35
CA GLN A 76 1.60 -22.64 36.08
C GLN A 76 2.67 -22.14 37.07
N LEU A 77 3.35 -21.05 36.72
CA LEU A 77 4.39 -20.42 37.53
C LEU A 77 3.83 -19.42 38.57
N GLY A 78 2.51 -19.17 38.57
CA GLY A 78 1.87 -18.23 39.48
C GLY A 78 2.28 -16.77 39.25
N LEU A 79 2.75 -16.43 38.05
CA LEU A 79 3.07 -15.06 37.66
C LEU A 79 1.78 -14.28 37.38
N PRO A 80 1.70 -13.00 37.75
CA PRO A 80 0.52 -12.18 37.42
C PRO A 80 0.39 -12.07 35.90
N GLU A 81 -0.84 -12.24 35.38
CA GLU A 81 -1.12 -12.09 33.95
C GLU A 81 -0.66 -10.69 33.50
N THR A 82 0.37 -10.63 32.65
CA THR A 82 0.76 -9.36 32.03
C THR A 82 -0.26 -9.10 30.93
N GLU A 83 -1.30 -8.32 31.24
CA GLU A 83 -2.23 -7.79 30.25
C GLU A 83 -1.45 -6.93 29.25
N ASN A 84 -0.95 -7.54 28.19
CA ASN A 84 -0.36 -6.83 27.06
C ASN A 84 -1.52 -6.32 26.21
N GLN A 85 -2.12 -5.20 26.62
CA GLN A 85 -3.17 -4.50 25.90
C GLN A 85 -2.58 -3.87 24.62
N ALA A 86 -2.30 -4.70 23.61
CA ALA A 86 -2.26 -4.24 22.24
C ALA A 86 -3.72 -4.15 21.77
N THR A 87 -4.34 -2.99 22.02
CA THR A 87 -5.48 -2.41 21.32
C THR A 87 -6.20 -3.37 20.36
N THR A 88 -7.20 -4.07 20.87
CA THR A 88 -8.30 -4.61 20.07
C THR A 88 -9.17 -3.43 19.62
N GLU A 89 -8.71 -2.66 18.66
CA GLU A 89 -9.58 -1.79 17.87
C GLU A 89 -10.09 -2.61 16.68
N PRO A 90 -11.40 -2.92 16.61
CA PRO A 90 -12.01 -3.29 15.35
C PRO A 90 -12.23 -2.01 14.54
N GLU A 91 -11.18 -1.47 13.92
CA GLU A 91 -11.35 -0.54 12.79
C GLU A 91 -11.64 -1.36 11.52
N THR A 92 -12.83 -1.93 11.44
CA THR A 92 -13.39 -2.38 10.15
C THR A 92 -14.90 -2.24 10.24
N GLU A 93 -15.39 -1.01 10.00
CA GLU A 93 -16.62 -0.71 9.28
C GLU A 93 -16.77 0.82 9.13
N ARG A 94 -15.80 1.43 8.44
CA ARG A 94 -16.01 2.74 7.81
C ARG A 94 -16.51 2.46 6.40
N ASN A 95 -17.83 2.31 6.30
CA ASN A 95 -18.56 2.10 5.06
C ASN A 95 -18.04 3.05 3.98
N ALA A 96 -17.39 2.47 2.97
CA ALA A 96 -17.24 3.07 1.67
C ALA A 96 -18.60 3.05 0.97
N ASP A 97 -19.45 4.00 1.35
CA ASP A 97 -20.49 4.49 0.46
C ASP A 97 -20.20 5.96 0.20
N THR A 98 -19.48 6.22 -0.88
CA THR A 98 -19.38 7.55 -1.47
C THR A 98 -19.62 7.34 -2.96
N ASP A 99 -20.88 7.10 -3.29
CA ASP A 99 -21.40 7.29 -4.62
C ASP A 99 -21.17 8.77 -5.02
N PRO A 100 -20.40 9.07 -6.09
CA PRO A 100 -20.14 10.45 -6.50
C PRO A 100 -21.36 11.13 -7.18
N ALA A 101 -22.55 10.52 -7.16
CA ALA A 101 -23.71 11.01 -7.93
C ALA A 101 -24.72 11.90 -7.16
N GLN A 102 -24.53 12.21 -5.87
CA GLN A 102 -25.51 12.98 -5.07
C GLN A 102 -24.90 14.18 -4.31
N THR A 103 -24.28 15.10 -5.04
CA THR A 103 -24.11 16.49 -4.58
C THR A 103 -24.52 17.45 -5.69
N ALA A 104 -25.78 17.36 -6.11
CA ALA A 104 -26.45 18.43 -6.84
C ALA A 104 -27.83 18.61 -6.19
N SER A 105 -28.09 19.82 -5.69
CA SER A 105 -29.31 20.32 -5.05
C SER A 105 -29.29 20.31 -3.51
N THR A 106 -28.72 21.37 -2.93
CA THR A 106 -29.42 22.37 -2.08
C THR A 106 -28.39 23.37 -1.59
#